data_AF-H6L436-F1
#
_entry.id   AF-H6L436-F1
#
_cell.length_a   1.000
_cell.length_b   1.000
_cell.length_c   1.000
_cell.angle_alpha   90.00
_cell.angle_beta   90.00
_cell.angle_gamma   90.00
#
_symmetry.space_group_name_H-M   'P 1'
#
loop_
_entity.id
_entity.type
_entity.pdbx_description
1 polymer ?
#
loop_
_entity_poly.entity_id
_entity_poly.type
_entity_poly.pdbx_seq_one_letter_code
_entity_poly.pdbx_strand_id
1 'polypeptide(L)'
;MGPPAALFFGAAGATFRSSQVCSALRRLWRLGLPPAAALLQIASPFGLTAVAASPPHTTAKDQFGPLHSFVHRTLFMQHPSTYHTEKEPILVREFGRNMQAMILHTKAIEDAEERQAAIEHIVKLITNMYPDPQRSTEDYRIKIWSHILQICNYELEVDIPEEVPRKKEKIKPDAIPYPENNLRYRQYGRGIPQMIEKAIAMEDEDKKADFTRIIAAFMKQAYNKFNQGHATNELIADELHRLSKGELSISPKVYLDFLKPKYRRNNYYKKNNNYQKKRQYNNRR
;
A
#
# COMPACT_ATOMS: atom_id res chain seq x y z
N MET A 1 -11.74 5.26 66.77
CA MET A 1 -10.70 6.09 66.11
C MET A 1 -10.94 6.03 64.61
N GLY A 2 -11.62 7.04 64.08
CA GLY A 2 -11.79 7.27 62.66
C GLY A 2 -11.85 8.79 62.49
N PRO A 3 -11.02 9.40 61.64
CA PRO A 3 -11.06 10.85 61.47
C PRO A 3 -12.23 11.25 60.52
N PRO A 4 -12.80 12.45 60.73
CA PRO A 4 -14.11 12.83 60.23
C PRO A 4 -14.10 13.59 58.91
N ALA A 5 -15.29 13.64 58.31
CA ALA A 5 -15.67 14.39 57.13
C ALA A 5 -15.51 15.92 57.29
N ALA A 6 -15.07 16.57 56.21
CA ALA A 6 -15.23 18.00 55.98
C ALA A 6 -15.97 18.22 54.65
N LEU A 7 -16.97 19.09 54.69
CA LEU A 7 -17.96 19.37 53.66
C LEU A 7 -17.60 20.64 52.85
N PHE A 8 -18.25 20.75 51.69
CA PHE A 8 -18.60 21.96 50.91
C PHE A 8 -17.47 22.77 50.25
N PHE A 9 -17.44 22.80 48.91
CA PHE A 9 -18.20 23.80 48.12
C PHE A 9 -18.19 23.43 46.64
N GLY A 10 -19.37 23.51 46.00
CA GLY A 10 -19.54 23.29 44.58
C GLY A 10 -18.97 24.44 43.74
N ALA A 11 -18.36 24.11 42.61
CA ALA A 11 -18.15 25.03 41.50
C ALA A 11 -18.76 24.39 40.25
N ALA A 12 -19.87 24.97 39.80
CA ALA A 12 -20.53 24.65 38.56
C ALA A 12 -19.55 24.86 37.38
N GLY A 13 -19.15 23.78 36.73
CA GLY A 13 -18.42 23.84 35.46
C GLY A 13 -19.33 24.36 34.36
N ALA A 14 -19.34 25.67 34.14
CA ALA A 14 -19.95 26.28 32.98
C ALA A 14 -19.13 25.91 31.73
N THR A 15 -19.63 24.95 30.95
CA THR A 15 -19.14 24.66 29.60
C THR A 15 -19.32 25.91 28.74
N PHE A 16 -18.22 26.62 28.45
CA PHE A 16 -18.24 27.81 27.61
C PHE A 16 -18.51 27.39 26.16
N ARG A 17 -19.72 27.66 25.69
CA ARG A 17 -20.21 27.37 24.33
C ARG A 17 -19.31 28.10 23.31
N SER A 18 -18.63 27.31 22.46
CA SER A 18 -17.78 27.73 21.32
C SER A 18 -18.41 28.79 20.38
N SER A 19 -19.72 29.03 20.45
CA SER A 19 -20.42 29.98 19.59
C SER A 19 -20.20 31.46 19.93
N GLN A 20 -19.77 31.81 21.15
CA GLN A 20 -19.53 33.22 21.54
C GLN A 20 -18.12 33.70 21.13
N VAL A 21 -17.13 32.81 21.06
CA VAL A 21 -15.75 33.14 20.65
C VAL A 21 -15.67 33.33 19.13
N CYS A 22 -16.40 32.51 18.36
CA CYS A 22 -16.44 32.64 16.91
C CYS A 22 -17.19 33.87 16.40
N SER A 23 -18.17 34.40 17.16
CA SER A 23 -18.90 35.62 16.77
C SER A 23 -18.09 36.89 17.06
N ALA A 24 -17.30 36.91 18.14
CA ALA A 24 -16.37 37.99 18.47
C ALA A 24 -15.22 38.09 17.44
N LEU A 25 -14.61 36.96 17.07
CA LEU A 25 -13.56 36.91 16.04
C LEU A 25 -14.09 37.32 14.66
N ARG A 26 -15.35 37.00 14.32
CA ARG A 26 -15.97 37.38 13.05
C ARG A 26 -16.37 38.87 12.99
N ARG A 27 -16.53 39.55 14.14
CA ARG A 27 -16.72 41.01 14.22
C ARG A 27 -15.39 41.76 14.14
N LEU A 28 -14.34 41.24 14.76
CA LEU A 28 -12.99 41.81 14.67
C LEU A 28 -12.43 41.78 13.24
N TRP A 29 -12.74 40.73 12.46
CA TRP A 29 -12.32 40.65 11.05
C TRP A 29 -13.04 41.64 10.11
N ARG A 30 -14.21 42.17 10.49
CA ARG A 30 -14.92 43.22 9.70
C ARG A 30 -14.32 44.63 9.86
N LEU A 31 -13.39 44.82 10.81
CA LEU A 31 -12.73 46.11 11.06
C LEU A 31 -11.26 46.13 10.60
N GLY A 32 -10.80 45.11 9.88
CA GLY A 32 -9.53 45.17 9.14
C GLY A 32 -8.25 45.27 9.98
N LEU A 33 -8.27 44.86 11.26
CA LEU A 33 -7.09 44.89 12.13
C LEU A 33 -6.51 43.47 12.35
N PRO A 34 -5.20 43.24 12.14
CA PRO A 34 -4.56 41.95 12.34
C PRO A 34 -4.51 41.55 13.83
N PRO A 35 -4.72 40.26 14.17
CA PRO A 35 -4.84 39.78 15.55
C PRO A 35 -3.47 39.54 16.21
N ALA A 36 -2.57 40.52 16.16
CA ALA A 36 -1.23 40.41 16.76
C ALA A 36 -0.86 41.58 17.70
N ALA A 37 -1.78 42.51 17.97
CA ALA A 37 -1.49 43.69 18.79
C ALA A 37 -2.56 43.92 19.86
N ALA A 38 -2.73 42.96 20.78
CA ALA A 38 -3.35 43.19 22.08
C ALA A 38 -3.02 42.01 23.00
N LEU A 39 -1.91 42.10 23.72
CA LEU A 39 -1.69 41.48 25.05
C LEU A 39 -0.33 41.96 25.64
N LEU A 40 -0.19 43.28 25.83
CA LEU A 40 0.55 43.91 26.93
C LEU A 40 -0.57 44.42 27.85
N GLN A 41 -0.66 44.26 29.17
CA GLN A 41 0.27 44.04 30.27
C GLN A 41 -0.52 43.36 31.42
N ILE A 42 0.09 42.39 32.10
CA ILE A 42 -0.09 42.27 33.56
C ILE A 42 1.31 42.27 34.15
N ALA A 43 1.59 43.31 34.91
CA ALA A 43 2.80 43.49 35.70
C ALA A 43 2.76 42.61 36.95
N SER A 44 3.88 42.02 37.33
CA SER A 44 4.26 41.78 38.73
C SER A 44 5.78 41.58 38.84
N PRO A 45 6.40 42.01 39.96
CA PRO A 45 7.84 42.24 40.06
C PRO A 45 8.50 41.13 40.88
N PHE A 46 9.49 40.41 40.36
CA PHE A 46 10.39 39.66 41.24
C PHE A 46 11.72 39.30 40.53
N GLY A 47 12.81 39.72 41.16
CA GLY A 47 14.02 38.91 41.26
C GLY A 47 14.95 38.88 40.06
N LEU A 48 15.94 39.78 40.09
CA LEU A 48 17.23 39.63 39.42
C LEU A 48 17.81 38.22 39.63
N THR A 49 18.04 37.49 38.54
CA THR A 49 19.13 36.53 38.44
C THR A 49 19.83 36.74 37.11
N ALA A 50 21.08 37.20 37.17
CA ALA A 50 21.95 37.36 36.03
C ALA A 50 22.40 35.97 35.56
N VAL A 51 21.89 35.54 34.40
CA VAL A 51 22.44 34.39 33.66
C VAL A 51 23.20 34.93 32.46
N ALA A 52 24.47 34.55 32.41
CA ALA A 52 25.46 34.99 31.46
C ALA A 52 25.04 34.81 29.99
N ALA A 53 25.47 35.78 29.20
CA ALA A 53 25.45 35.88 27.74
C ALA A 53 25.22 34.56 26.98
N SER A 54 24.08 34.48 26.32
CA SER A 54 23.84 33.59 25.19
C SER A 54 24.89 33.82 24.08
N PRO A 55 25.46 32.77 23.46
CA PRO A 55 26.23 32.94 22.25
C PRO A 55 25.32 33.39 21.08
N PRO A 56 25.86 34.12 20.09
CA PRO A 56 25.07 34.64 18.98
C PRO A 56 24.40 33.50 18.21
N HIS A 57 23.15 33.73 17.82
CA HIS A 57 22.40 32.93 16.87
C HIS A 57 23.29 32.54 15.69
N THR A 58 23.71 31.27 15.67
CA THR A 58 24.32 30.64 14.51
C THR A 58 23.36 30.81 13.33
N THR A 59 23.78 31.60 12.35
CA THR A 59 23.01 31.81 11.13
C THR A 59 22.75 30.47 10.45
N ALA A 60 21.56 30.27 9.88
CA ALA A 60 21.10 29.03 9.24
C ALA A 60 21.98 28.52 8.07
N LYS A 61 23.08 29.22 7.75
CA LYS A 61 24.12 28.79 6.80
C LYS A 61 25.07 27.74 7.39
N ASP A 62 25.21 27.65 8.71
CA ASP A 62 26.18 26.73 9.34
C ASP A 62 25.58 25.35 9.64
N GLN A 63 24.25 25.18 9.54
CA GLN A 63 23.59 23.88 9.75
C GLN A 63 23.57 22.99 8.51
N PHE A 64 23.91 23.55 7.35
CA PHE A 64 24.02 22.82 6.11
C PHE A 64 25.47 22.95 5.66
N GLY A 65 26.30 21.97 6.01
CA GLY A 65 27.70 21.89 5.58
C GLY A 65 27.86 21.79 4.04
N PRO A 66 28.95 21.19 3.52
CA PRO A 66 29.32 21.23 2.10
C PRO A 66 28.25 20.71 1.11
N LEU A 67 27.18 20.09 1.60
CA LEU A 67 26.02 19.69 0.81
C LEU A 67 25.24 20.85 0.19
N HIS A 68 25.09 22.02 0.84
CA HIS A 68 24.27 23.11 0.28
C HIS A 68 24.92 23.72 -0.99
N SER A 69 26.24 23.90 -0.97
CA SER A 69 27.00 24.37 -2.14
C SER A 69 27.03 23.33 -3.26
N PHE A 70 27.06 22.04 -2.91
CA PHE A 70 27.02 20.93 -3.85
C PHE A 70 25.65 20.77 -4.52
N VAL A 71 24.55 20.88 -3.76
CA VAL A 71 23.18 20.81 -4.30
C VAL A 71 22.98 21.93 -5.33
N HIS A 72 23.36 23.17 -5.05
CA HIS A 72 23.28 24.23 -6.06
C HIS A 72 24.21 24.00 -7.26
N ARG A 73 25.40 23.43 -7.06
CA ARG A 73 26.36 23.15 -8.15
C ARG A 73 25.93 21.97 -9.04
N THR A 74 25.29 20.94 -8.50
CA THR A 74 24.92 19.72 -9.27
C THR A 74 23.46 19.70 -9.72
N LEU A 75 22.57 20.32 -8.93
CA LEU A 75 21.14 20.37 -9.22
C LEU A 75 20.79 21.55 -10.15
N PHE A 76 21.64 22.59 -10.20
CA PHE A 76 21.43 23.78 -11.04
C PHE A 76 22.42 23.93 -12.21
N MET A 77 23.54 23.19 -12.22
CA MET A 77 24.55 23.23 -13.28
C MET A 77 24.59 21.91 -14.07
N GLN A 78 23.41 21.41 -14.45
CA GLN A 78 23.33 20.39 -15.48
C GLN A 78 23.70 21.02 -16.81
N HIS A 79 24.88 20.68 -17.34
CA HIS A 79 25.22 20.96 -18.74
C HIS A 79 24.10 20.37 -19.62
N PRO A 80 23.39 21.17 -20.43
CA PRO A 80 22.23 20.73 -21.20
C PRO A 80 22.56 19.75 -22.35
N SER A 81 23.76 19.17 -22.38
CA SER A 81 24.30 18.50 -23.57
C SER A 81 25.01 17.16 -23.28
N THR A 82 24.86 16.56 -22.09
CA THR A 82 25.40 15.22 -21.83
C THR A 82 24.30 14.16 -22.00
N TYR A 83 24.51 13.21 -22.91
CA TYR A 83 23.55 12.14 -23.19
C TYR A 83 23.41 11.20 -21.98
N HIS A 84 22.18 10.77 -21.71
CA HIS A 84 21.86 9.93 -20.54
C HIS A 84 22.39 8.50 -20.63
N THR A 85 22.87 8.09 -21.81
CA THR A 85 23.46 6.77 -22.11
C THR A 85 24.92 6.65 -21.68
N GLU A 86 25.63 7.76 -21.50
CA GLU A 86 27.03 7.80 -21.06
C GLU A 86 27.16 7.80 -19.53
N LYS A 87 26.05 8.06 -18.82
CA LYS A 87 26.02 8.13 -17.35
C LYS A 87 25.90 6.74 -16.74
N GLU A 88 26.30 6.63 -15.47
CA GLU A 88 26.15 5.39 -14.72
C GLU A 88 24.70 4.88 -14.74
N PRO A 89 24.52 3.55 -14.80
CA PRO A 89 23.20 2.97 -14.78
C PRO A 89 22.49 3.27 -13.46
N ILE A 90 21.18 3.50 -13.56
CA ILE A 90 20.34 3.69 -12.37
C ILE A 90 20.13 2.33 -11.70
N LEU A 91 20.73 2.14 -10.53
CA LEU A 91 20.63 0.90 -9.76
C LEU A 91 19.27 0.74 -9.07
N VAL A 92 18.71 1.84 -8.58
CA VAL A 92 17.42 1.90 -7.87
C VAL A 92 16.55 2.93 -8.58
N ARG A 93 15.52 2.46 -9.28
CA ARG A 93 14.70 3.31 -10.17
C ARG A 93 13.85 4.31 -9.39
N GLU A 94 13.51 3.98 -8.15
CA GLU A 94 12.65 4.73 -7.25
C GLU A 94 13.28 6.08 -6.86
N PHE A 95 14.61 6.11 -6.67
CA PHE A 95 15.32 7.32 -6.21
C PHE A 95 15.71 8.25 -7.36
N GLY A 96 15.82 7.73 -8.58
CA GLY A 96 16.23 8.51 -9.75
C GLY A 96 17.70 8.97 -9.71
N ARG A 97 18.09 9.76 -10.72
CA ARG A 97 19.50 10.15 -10.95
C ARG A 97 20.03 11.15 -9.93
N ASN A 98 19.21 12.10 -9.49
CA ASN A 98 19.67 13.16 -8.59
C ASN A 98 20.05 12.59 -7.22
N MET A 99 19.23 11.67 -6.68
CA MET A 99 19.54 11.01 -5.41
C MET A 99 20.77 10.12 -5.53
N GLN A 100 20.91 9.37 -6.63
CA GLN A 100 22.12 8.58 -6.89
C GLN A 100 23.37 9.47 -6.94
N ALA A 101 23.31 10.63 -7.62
CA ALA A 101 24.42 11.57 -7.66
C ALA A 101 24.79 12.13 -6.27
N MET A 102 23.80 12.45 -5.44
CA MET A 102 24.05 12.89 -4.05
C MET A 102 24.68 11.79 -3.20
N ILE A 103 24.20 10.54 -3.32
CA ILE A 103 24.75 9.39 -2.59
C ILE A 103 26.20 9.10 -3.03
N LEU A 104 26.49 9.17 -4.32
CA LEU A 104 27.84 9.01 -4.86
C LEU A 104 28.76 10.14 -4.39
N HIS A 105 28.25 11.37 -4.29
CA HIS A 105 29.01 12.48 -3.74
C HIS A 105 29.34 12.28 -2.26
N THR A 106 28.39 11.79 -1.45
CA THR A 106 28.66 11.52 -0.04
C THR A 106 29.75 10.49 0.18
N LYS A 107 29.94 9.56 -0.76
CA LYS A 107 31.07 8.61 -0.76
C LYS A 107 32.42 9.31 -0.94
N ALA A 108 32.48 10.44 -1.64
CA ALA A 108 33.70 11.18 -1.91
C ALA A 108 34.14 12.13 -0.77
N ILE A 109 33.34 12.25 0.30
CA ILE A 109 33.65 13.09 1.47
C ILE A 109 34.66 12.36 2.35
N GLU A 110 35.80 13.00 2.62
CA GLU A 110 36.90 12.44 3.43
C GLU A 110 36.55 12.37 4.91
N ASP A 111 35.95 13.43 5.46
CA ASP A 111 35.61 13.49 6.89
C ASP A 111 34.45 12.55 7.25
N ALA A 112 34.64 11.78 8.32
CA ALA A 112 33.71 10.74 8.75
C ALA A 112 32.43 11.33 9.35
N GLU A 113 32.53 12.40 10.13
CA GLU A 113 31.39 13.05 10.78
C GLU A 113 30.52 13.77 9.75
N GLU A 114 31.13 14.54 8.85
CA GLU A 114 30.42 15.18 7.73
C GLU A 114 29.76 14.16 6.79
N ARG A 115 30.43 13.03 6.52
CA ARG A 115 29.88 11.96 5.69
C ARG A 115 28.64 11.33 6.34
N GLN A 116 28.70 11.02 7.63
CA GLN A 116 27.57 10.47 8.39
C GLN A 116 26.38 11.43 8.36
N ALA A 117 26.60 12.70 8.73
CA ALA A 117 25.56 13.71 8.74
C ALA A 117 24.91 13.86 7.36
N ALA A 118 25.73 13.90 6.31
CA ALA A 118 25.26 14.04 4.94
C ALA A 118 24.32 12.90 4.50
N ILE A 119 24.63 11.67 4.86
CA ILE A 119 23.83 10.50 4.51
C ILE A 119 22.53 10.47 5.30
N GLU A 120 22.55 10.82 6.58
CA GLU A 120 21.33 10.93 7.37
C GLU A 120 20.37 11.99 6.81
N HIS A 121 20.89 13.10 6.31
CA HIS A 121 20.08 14.09 5.60
C HIS A 121 19.48 13.51 4.32
N ILE A 122 20.24 12.75 3.54
CA ILE A 122 19.73 12.07 2.34
C ILE A 122 18.64 11.06 2.71
N VAL A 123 18.81 10.26 3.75
CA VAL A 123 17.80 9.30 4.23
C VAL A 123 16.50 10.02 4.60
N LYS A 124 16.59 11.14 5.31
CA LYS A 124 15.43 12.00 5.65
C LYS A 124 14.73 12.55 4.40
N LEU A 125 15.50 12.99 3.40
CA LEU A 125 14.96 13.47 2.12
C LEU A 125 14.22 12.36 1.36
N ILE A 126 14.81 11.17 1.23
CA ILE A 126 14.17 10.01 0.60
C ILE A 126 12.85 9.68 1.31
N THR A 127 12.87 9.70 2.64
CA THR A 127 11.70 9.36 3.46
C THR A 127 10.55 10.34 3.25
N ASN A 128 10.86 11.63 3.12
CA ASN A 128 9.86 12.66 2.88
C ASN A 128 9.30 12.63 1.44
N MET A 129 10.16 12.34 0.45
CA MET A 129 9.75 12.31 -0.95
C MET A 129 8.93 11.07 -1.31
N TYR A 130 9.26 9.93 -0.73
CA TYR A 130 8.65 8.64 -1.04
C TYR A 130 8.08 7.99 0.22
N PRO A 131 6.98 8.49 0.80
CA PRO A 131 6.36 7.81 1.94
C PRO A 131 5.67 6.51 1.49
N ASP A 132 6.04 5.37 2.08
CA ASP A 132 5.38 4.07 1.86
C ASP A 132 4.27 3.86 2.93
N PRO A 133 2.97 4.11 2.65
CA PRO A 133 1.90 4.11 3.65
C PRO A 133 1.51 2.72 4.18
N GLN A 134 2.04 1.65 3.60
CA GLN A 134 1.65 0.26 3.85
C GLN A 134 2.70 -0.54 4.64
N ARG A 135 3.85 0.07 4.94
CA ARG A 135 4.95 -0.58 5.67
C ARG A 135 5.14 0.07 7.04
N SER A 136 5.70 -0.69 7.99
CA SER A 136 6.14 -0.12 9.25
C SER A 136 7.27 0.89 8.98
N THR A 137 7.35 1.93 9.80
CA THR A 137 8.38 2.98 9.65
C THR A 137 9.79 2.38 9.66
N GLU A 138 10.02 1.32 10.44
CA GLU A 138 11.34 0.71 10.60
C GLU A 138 11.73 -0.14 9.38
N ASP A 139 10.84 -1.00 8.89
CA ASP A 139 11.07 -1.80 7.67
C ASP A 139 11.41 -0.92 6.47
N TYR A 140 10.77 0.25 6.38
CA TYR A 140 11.00 1.20 5.31
C TYR A 140 12.41 1.82 5.40
N ARG A 141 12.86 2.20 6.60
CA ARG A 141 14.22 2.72 6.82
C ARG A 141 15.28 1.69 6.46
N ILE A 142 15.10 0.44 6.88
CA ILE A 142 16.01 -0.68 6.53
C ILE A 142 16.12 -0.84 5.01
N LYS A 143 15.00 -0.72 4.29
CA LYS A 143 14.97 -0.78 2.82
C LYS A 143 15.75 0.38 2.18
N ILE A 144 15.59 1.62 2.67
CA ILE A 144 16.34 2.78 2.18
C ILE A 144 17.85 2.56 2.36
N TRP A 145 18.27 2.16 3.56
CA TRP A 145 19.68 1.88 3.84
C TRP A 145 20.24 0.78 2.93
N SER A 146 19.47 -0.30 2.71
CA SER A 146 19.87 -1.34 1.76
C SER A 146 20.06 -0.81 0.34
N HIS A 147 19.22 0.13 -0.11
CA HIS A 147 19.34 0.74 -1.43
C HIS A 147 20.55 1.69 -1.52
N ILE A 148 20.82 2.48 -0.48
CA ILE A 148 21.99 3.36 -0.41
C ILE A 148 23.28 2.54 -0.50
N LEU A 149 23.37 1.48 0.29
CA LEU A 149 24.54 0.58 0.27
C LEU A 149 24.72 -0.10 -1.09
N GLN A 150 23.63 -0.50 -1.74
CA GLN A 150 23.68 -1.03 -3.10
C GLN A 150 24.20 0.00 -4.10
N ILE A 151 23.82 1.27 -3.98
CA ILE A 151 24.30 2.36 -4.84
C ILE A 151 25.80 2.60 -4.64
N CYS A 152 26.29 2.53 -3.40
CA CYS A 152 27.70 2.72 -3.07
C CYS A 152 28.57 1.47 -3.29
N ASN A 153 28.04 0.39 -3.89
CA ASN A 153 28.71 -0.92 -4.02
C ASN A 153 29.20 -1.48 -2.66
N TYR A 154 28.53 -1.16 -1.56
CA TYR A 154 28.88 -1.57 -0.19
C TYR A 154 30.23 -1.06 0.34
N GLU A 155 30.83 -0.05 -0.29
CA GLU A 155 32.12 0.55 0.11
C GLU A 155 31.97 1.75 1.06
N LEU A 156 30.76 1.97 1.60
CA LEU A 156 30.45 3.16 2.39
C LEU A 156 30.78 2.94 3.88
N GLU A 157 31.75 3.69 4.41
CA GLU A 157 32.21 3.62 5.81
C GLU A 157 31.42 4.59 6.70
N VAL A 158 30.28 4.12 7.21
CA VAL A 158 29.23 4.90 7.91
C VAL A 158 28.56 3.99 8.94
N ASP A 159 28.01 4.57 10.01
CA ASP A 159 27.25 3.86 11.02
C ASP A 159 25.88 3.46 10.46
N ILE A 160 25.75 2.18 10.13
CA ILE A 160 24.54 1.58 9.57
C ILE A 160 23.78 0.89 10.70
N PRO A 161 22.45 1.04 10.80
CA PRO A 161 21.64 0.28 11.75
C PRO A 161 21.87 -1.24 11.63
N GLU A 162 21.99 -1.95 12.76
CA GLU A 162 22.39 -3.36 12.83
C GLU A 162 21.51 -4.31 12.00
N GLU A 163 20.27 -3.93 11.71
CA GLU A 163 19.29 -4.74 10.99
C GLU A 163 19.54 -4.80 9.47
N VAL A 164 20.47 -4.01 8.93
CA VAL A 164 20.72 -3.92 7.48
C VAL A 164 21.86 -4.87 7.08
N PRO A 165 21.62 -5.86 6.18
CA PRO A 165 22.69 -6.72 5.71
C PRO A 165 23.71 -5.94 4.86
N ARG A 166 24.98 -5.97 5.25
CA ARG A 166 26.09 -5.28 4.56
C ARG A 166 26.36 -5.78 3.16
N LYS A 167 25.94 -6.99 2.81
CA LYS A 167 26.00 -7.50 1.43
C LYS A 167 24.81 -8.40 1.23
N LYS A 168 23.91 -8.04 0.31
CA LYS A 168 22.86 -8.96 -0.12
C LYS A 168 23.47 -9.89 -1.14
N GLU A 169 23.70 -11.14 -0.76
CA GLU A 169 23.92 -12.20 -1.74
C GLU A 169 22.71 -12.23 -2.66
N LYS A 170 22.95 -12.12 -3.97
CA LYS A 170 21.89 -12.26 -4.98
C LYS A 170 21.50 -13.73 -5.04
N ILE A 171 20.71 -14.19 -4.08
CA ILE A 171 20.09 -15.51 -4.12
C ILE A 171 19.16 -15.49 -5.33
N LYS A 172 19.59 -16.12 -6.42
CA LYS A 172 18.73 -16.33 -7.58
C LYS A 172 17.65 -17.32 -7.10
N PRO A 173 16.36 -17.00 -7.27
CA PRO A 173 15.31 -17.96 -6.93
C PRO A 173 15.47 -19.19 -7.82
N ASP A 174 15.18 -20.37 -7.26
CA ASP A 174 15.17 -21.60 -8.04
C ASP A 174 14.15 -21.51 -9.16
N ALA A 175 14.53 -21.99 -10.35
CA ALA A 175 13.65 -22.01 -11.50
C ALA A 175 12.54 -23.04 -11.26
N ILE A 176 11.32 -22.55 -11.03
CA ILE A 176 10.14 -23.41 -10.91
C ILE A 176 9.80 -23.93 -12.32
N PRO A 177 9.73 -25.26 -12.53
CA PRO A 177 9.34 -25.79 -13.83
C PRO A 177 7.92 -25.33 -14.17
N TYR A 178 7.72 -24.89 -15.41
CA TYR A 178 6.40 -24.51 -15.88
C TYR A 178 5.50 -25.77 -15.92
N PRO A 179 4.24 -25.71 -15.46
CA PRO A 179 3.36 -26.88 -15.52
C PRO A 179 3.08 -27.25 -16.98
N GLU A 180 3.50 -28.45 -17.39
CA GLU A 180 3.20 -29.02 -18.69
C GLU A 180 1.72 -29.42 -18.76
N ASN A 181 0.88 -28.50 -19.25
CA ASN A 181 -0.54 -28.76 -19.45
C ASN A 181 -0.77 -29.40 -20.83
N ASN A 182 -0.47 -30.69 -21.00
CA ASN A 182 -0.91 -31.44 -22.18
C ASN A 182 -2.41 -31.75 -22.07
N LEU A 183 -3.23 -30.71 -22.23
CA LEU A 183 -4.67 -30.79 -22.11
C LEU A 183 -5.27 -31.18 -23.46
N ARG A 184 -5.45 -32.48 -23.68
CA ARG A 184 -6.16 -33.01 -24.85
C ARG A 184 -7.58 -32.43 -24.99
N TYR A 185 -8.17 -31.96 -23.88
CA TYR A 185 -9.51 -31.35 -23.83
C TYR A 185 -9.47 -29.98 -23.16
N ARG A 186 -9.34 -28.93 -23.99
CA ARG A 186 -9.22 -27.54 -23.53
C ARG A 186 -10.43 -27.06 -22.74
N GLN A 187 -11.63 -27.52 -23.10
CA GLN A 187 -12.89 -27.12 -22.46
C GLN A 187 -13.02 -27.60 -21.00
N TYR A 188 -12.29 -28.64 -20.60
CA TYR A 188 -12.39 -29.22 -19.27
C TYR A 188 -11.20 -28.90 -18.35
N GLY A 189 -10.07 -28.50 -18.92
CA GLY A 189 -8.85 -28.23 -18.16
C GLY A 189 -8.29 -29.49 -17.46
N ARG A 190 -7.41 -29.31 -16.48
CA ARG A 190 -6.75 -30.41 -15.76
C ARG A 190 -7.64 -31.09 -14.72
N GLY A 191 -8.67 -30.39 -14.24
CA GLY A 191 -9.50 -30.85 -13.12
C GLY A 191 -10.34 -32.09 -13.45
N ILE A 192 -11.05 -32.09 -14.58
CA ILE A 192 -11.94 -33.21 -14.95
C ILE A 192 -11.19 -34.53 -15.15
N PRO A 193 -10.06 -34.59 -15.90
CA PRO A 193 -9.27 -35.82 -15.99
C PRO A 193 -8.86 -36.37 -14.62
N GLN A 194 -8.39 -35.52 -13.71
CA GLN A 194 -8.02 -35.93 -12.36
C GLN A 194 -9.21 -36.43 -11.53
N MET A 195 -10.41 -35.86 -11.73
CA MET A 195 -11.62 -36.36 -11.09
C MET A 195 -12.02 -37.72 -11.65
N ILE A 196 -11.89 -37.95 -12.96
CA ILE A 196 -12.17 -39.25 -13.59
C ILE A 196 -11.20 -40.32 -13.08
N GLU A 197 -9.90 -40.03 -13.03
CA GLU A 197 -8.89 -40.95 -12.46
C GLU A 197 -9.22 -41.33 -11.01
N LYS A 198 -9.62 -40.34 -10.20
CA LYS A 198 -10.07 -40.60 -8.81
C LYS A 198 -11.35 -41.41 -8.75
N ALA A 199 -12.30 -41.17 -9.64
CA ALA A 199 -13.56 -41.93 -9.69
C ALA A 199 -13.32 -43.41 -10.02
N ILE A 200 -12.38 -43.68 -10.93
CA ILE A 200 -11.97 -45.04 -11.30
C ILE A 200 -11.31 -45.76 -10.11
N ALA A 201 -10.49 -45.04 -9.34
CA ALA A 201 -9.78 -45.59 -8.19
C ALA A 201 -10.66 -45.84 -6.95
N MET A 202 -11.94 -45.45 -6.95
CA MET A 202 -12.85 -45.70 -5.83
C MET A 202 -13.38 -47.15 -5.88
N GLU A 203 -13.28 -47.87 -4.77
CA GLU A 203 -13.75 -49.25 -4.62
C GLU A 203 -15.26 -49.36 -4.36
N ASP A 204 -15.88 -48.30 -3.82
CA ASP A 204 -17.30 -48.27 -3.46
C ASP A 204 -18.16 -47.86 -4.65
N GLU A 205 -19.00 -48.77 -5.13
CA GLU A 205 -19.82 -48.59 -6.34
C GLU A 205 -20.88 -47.49 -6.19
N ASP A 206 -21.48 -47.34 -5.00
CA ASP A 206 -22.51 -46.31 -4.76
C ASP A 206 -21.88 -44.92 -4.79
N LYS A 207 -20.73 -44.75 -4.11
CA LYS A 207 -19.97 -43.50 -4.12
C LYS A 207 -19.42 -43.18 -5.50
N LYS A 208 -18.99 -44.20 -6.24
CA LYS A 208 -18.51 -44.05 -7.62
C LYS A 208 -19.63 -43.58 -8.55
N ALA A 209 -20.84 -44.12 -8.44
CA ALA A 209 -21.99 -43.69 -9.23
C ALA A 209 -22.37 -42.22 -8.95
N ASP A 210 -22.43 -41.84 -7.67
CA ASP A 210 -22.73 -40.46 -7.26
C ASP A 210 -21.64 -39.48 -7.70
N PHE A 211 -20.38 -39.86 -7.56
CA PHE A 211 -19.26 -39.02 -7.99
C PHE A 211 -19.23 -38.87 -9.51
N THR A 212 -19.54 -39.93 -10.26
CA THR A 212 -19.70 -39.90 -11.72
C THR A 212 -20.81 -38.92 -12.13
N ARG A 213 -21.92 -38.88 -11.40
CA ARG A 213 -23.00 -37.90 -11.63
C ARG A 213 -22.54 -36.46 -11.40
N ILE A 214 -21.74 -36.21 -10.37
CA ILE A 214 -21.16 -34.89 -10.08
C ILE A 214 -20.18 -34.47 -11.17
N ILE A 215 -19.32 -35.38 -11.62
CA ILE A 215 -18.37 -35.14 -12.73
C ILE A 215 -19.14 -34.77 -14.00
N ALA A 216 -20.18 -35.52 -14.36
CA ALA A 216 -21.00 -35.23 -15.54
C ALA A 216 -21.68 -33.85 -15.47
N ALA A 217 -22.19 -33.46 -14.29
CA ALA A 217 -22.75 -32.13 -14.08
C ALA A 217 -21.69 -31.01 -14.22
N PHE A 218 -20.46 -31.25 -13.72
CA PHE A 218 -19.35 -30.30 -13.88
C PHE A 218 -18.90 -30.20 -15.35
N MET A 219 -18.85 -31.32 -16.08
CA MET A 219 -18.57 -31.34 -17.52
C MET A 219 -19.60 -30.52 -18.30
N LYS A 220 -20.89 -30.69 -18.00
CA LYS A 220 -21.96 -29.90 -18.62
C LYS A 220 -21.79 -28.40 -18.36
N GLN A 221 -21.45 -28.03 -17.13
CA GLN A 221 -21.18 -26.63 -16.76
C GLN A 221 -19.95 -26.06 -17.46
N ALA A 222 -18.84 -26.80 -17.50
CA ALA A 222 -17.61 -26.39 -18.15
C ALA A 222 -17.82 -26.22 -19.67
N TYR A 223 -18.52 -27.17 -20.31
CA TYR A 223 -18.87 -27.09 -21.73
C TYR A 223 -19.65 -25.81 -22.04
N ASN A 224 -20.72 -25.53 -21.28
CA ASN A 224 -21.54 -24.32 -21.47
C ASN A 224 -20.78 -23.02 -21.20
N LYS A 225 -19.71 -23.05 -20.41
CA LYS A 225 -18.88 -21.88 -20.13
C LYS A 225 -17.95 -21.54 -21.29
N PHE A 226 -17.40 -22.56 -21.95
CA PHE A 226 -16.41 -22.37 -23.02
C PHE A 226 -17.01 -22.41 -24.43
N ASN A 227 -18.18 -23.03 -24.61
CA ASN A 227 -18.88 -23.14 -25.89
C ASN A 227 -20.13 -22.25 -25.91
N GLN A 228 -20.45 -21.66 -27.07
CA GLN A 228 -21.59 -20.76 -27.26
C GLN A 228 -22.95 -21.49 -27.37
N GLY A 229 -23.05 -22.72 -26.89
CA GLY A 229 -24.25 -23.56 -26.98
C GLY A 229 -24.51 -24.34 -25.69
N HIS A 230 -25.73 -24.85 -25.56
CA HIS A 230 -26.10 -25.73 -24.45
C HIS A 230 -25.72 -27.17 -24.75
N ALA A 231 -24.92 -27.78 -23.89
CA ALA A 231 -24.65 -29.21 -23.95
C ALA A 231 -25.92 -30.03 -23.67
N THR A 232 -26.20 -31.01 -24.52
CA THR A 232 -27.19 -32.06 -24.26
C THR A 232 -26.63 -33.09 -23.29
N ASN A 233 -27.49 -33.77 -22.53
CA ASN A 233 -27.03 -34.79 -21.59
C ASN A 233 -26.38 -35.99 -22.31
N GLU A 234 -26.85 -36.32 -23.51
CA GLU A 234 -26.31 -37.39 -24.35
C GLU A 234 -24.87 -37.10 -24.76
N LEU A 235 -24.59 -35.88 -25.23
CA LEU A 235 -23.23 -35.47 -25.61
C LEU A 235 -22.26 -35.56 -24.42
N ILE A 236 -22.71 -35.16 -23.23
CA ILE A 236 -21.90 -35.24 -22.02
C ILE A 236 -21.66 -36.69 -21.58
N ALA A 237 -22.66 -37.57 -21.72
CA ALA A 237 -22.50 -38.99 -21.43
C ALA A 237 -21.48 -39.65 -22.39
N ASP A 238 -21.57 -39.36 -23.69
CA ASP A 238 -20.63 -39.85 -24.70
C ASP A 238 -19.21 -39.34 -24.45
N GLU A 239 -19.05 -38.07 -24.12
CA GLU A 239 -17.74 -37.47 -23.87
C GLU A 239 -17.12 -38.00 -22.57
N LEU A 240 -17.92 -38.24 -21.53
CA LEU A 240 -17.47 -38.90 -20.30
C LEU A 240 -17.00 -40.33 -20.57
N HIS A 241 -17.73 -41.09 -21.38
CA HIS A 241 -17.34 -42.44 -21.79
C HIS A 241 -16.02 -42.42 -22.58
N ARG A 242 -15.83 -41.46 -23.49
CA ARG A 242 -14.57 -41.28 -24.24
C ARG A 242 -13.40 -40.89 -23.34
N LEU A 243 -13.61 -39.98 -22.38
CA LEU A 243 -12.58 -39.53 -21.44
C LEU A 243 -12.15 -40.61 -20.45
N SER A 244 -13.10 -41.42 -19.98
CA SER A 244 -12.88 -42.52 -19.05
C SER A 244 -12.43 -43.81 -19.74
N LYS A 245 -12.20 -43.81 -21.06
CA LYS A 245 -11.88 -45.00 -21.86
C LYS A 245 -12.91 -46.13 -21.70
N GLY A 246 -14.17 -45.78 -21.41
CA GLY A 246 -15.28 -46.72 -21.23
C GLY A 246 -15.50 -47.23 -19.80
N GLU A 247 -14.70 -46.78 -18.82
CA GLU A 247 -14.82 -47.26 -17.44
C GLU A 247 -15.95 -46.60 -16.64
N LEU A 248 -16.39 -45.39 -17.05
CA LEU A 248 -17.49 -44.67 -16.43
C LEU A 248 -18.62 -44.47 -17.45
N SER A 249 -19.83 -44.85 -17.07
CA SER A 249 -21.03 -44.67 -17.87
C SER A 249 -22.15 -44.05 -17.04
N ILE A 250 -22.93 -43.16 -17.67
CA ILE A 250 -24.08 -42.51 -17.05
C ILE A 250 -25.27 -42.58 -17.99
N SER A 251 -26.46 -42.81 -17.44
CA SER A 251 -27.69 -42.77 -18.23
C SER A 251 -28.01 -41.33 -18.67
N PRO A 252 -28.30 -41.07 -19.95
CA PRO A 252 -28.59 -39.73 -20.46
C PRO A 252 -29.88 -39.11 -19.85
N LYS A 253 -30.74 -39.94 -19.25
CA LYS A 253 -31.97 -39.52 -18.56
C LYS A 253 -31.72 -38.87 -17.19
N VAL A 254 -30.49 -38.91 -16.69
CA VAL A 254 -30.16 -38.33 -15.37
C VAL A 254 -30.20 -36.80 -15.45
N TYR A 255 -30.78 -36.18 -14.43
CA TYR A 255 -30.77 -34.72 -14.30
C TYR A 255 -29.37 -34.23 -13.87
N LEU A 256 -28.70 -33.48 -14.76
CA LEU A 256 -27.33 -32.95 -14.60
C LEU A 256 -27.25 -31.45 -14.30
N ASP A 257 -28.38 -30.72 -14.31
CA ASP A 257 -28.39 -29.25 -14.20
C ASP A 257 -28.41 -28.71 -12.74
N PHE A 258 -28.10 -29.55 -11.76
CA PHE A 258 -28.18 -29.19 -10.34
C PHE A 258 -27.01 -28.31 -9.85
N LEU A 259 -25.88 -28.28 -10.57
CA LEU A 259 -24.71 -27.45 -10.23
C LEU A 259 -24.77 -26.02 -10.78
N LYS A 260 -25.87 -25.61 -11.43
CA LYS A 260 -26.00 -24.25 -11.96
C LYS A 260 -25.81 -23.24 -10.82
N PRO A 261 -24.82 -22.32 -10.92
CA PRO A 261 -24.69 -21.27 -9.94
C PRO A 261 -25.99 -20.47 -9.95
N LYS A 262 -26.69 -20.44 -8.81
CA LYS A 262 -27.76 -19.46 -8.61
C LYS A 262 -27.07 -18.11 -8.73
N TYR A 263 -27.13 -17.48 -9.90
CA TYR A 263 -26.76 -16.09 -10.05
C TYR A 263 -27.61 -15.32 -9.05
N ARG A 264 -27.06 -15.05 -7.87
CA ARG A 264 -27.59 -14.03 -6.99
C ARG A 264 -27.49 -12.78 -7.84
N ARG A 265 -28.60 -12.36 -8.45
CA ARG A 265 -28.69 -11.04 -9.06
C ARG A 265 -28.28 -10.09 -7.95
N ASN A 266 -27.06 -9.58 -8.02
CA ASN A 266 -26.60 -8.53 -7.15
C ASN A 266 -27.42 -7.30 -7.56
N ASN A 267 -28.62 -7.17 -6.98
CA ASN A 267 -29.52 -6.03 -7.08
C ASN A 267 -28.93 -4.81 -6.34
N TYR A 268 -27.61 -4.70 -6.27
CA TYR A 268 -26.90 -3.64 -5.55
C TYR A 268 -26.98 -2.30 -6.30
N TYR A 269 -27.40 -2.29 -7.57
CA TYR A 269 -27.53 -1.08 -8.40
C TYR A 269 -28.97 -0.53 -8.54
N LYS A 270 -29.88 -0.82 -7.60
CA LYS A 270 -31.25 -0.26 -7.66
C LYS A 270 -31.71 0.37 -6.36
N LYS A 271 -30.96 1.37 -5.87
CA LYS A 271 -31.47 2.29 -4.84
C LYS A 271 -30.89 3.69 -5.06
N ASN A 272 -31.71 4.57 -5.63
CA ASN A 272 -31.79 6.03 -5.43
C ASN A 272 -32.20 6.76 -6.71
N ASN A 273 -33.50 6.83 -6.99
CA ASN A 273 -34.05 7.79 -7.97
C ASN A 273 -35.38 8.44 -7.54
N ASN A 274 -35.73 8.41 -6.24
CA ASN A 274 -37.02 8.94 -5.75
C ASN A 274 -36.94 10.31 -5.04
N TYR A 275 -35.79 10.97 -4.97
CA TYR A 275 -35.66 12.27 -4.29
C TYR A 275 -35.75 13.52 -5.19
N GLN A 276 -35.73 13.39 -6.52
CA GLN A 276 -35.76 14.57 -7.41
C GLN A 276 -37.16 14.98 -7.93
N LYS A 277 -38.20 14.15 -7.79
CA LYS A 277 -39.53 14.47 -8.36
C LYS A 277 -40.42 15.39 -7.50
N LYS A 278 -39.98 15.83 -6.31
CA LYS A 278 -40.82 16.64 -5.39
C LYS A 278 -40.55 18.15 -5.40
N ARG A 279 -39.61 18.67 -6.21
CA ARG A 279 -39.29 20.11 -6.24
C ARG A 279 -39.95 20.92 -7.35
N GLN A 280 -40.75 20.30 -8.23
CA GLN A 280 -41.25 20.97 -9.44
C GLN A 280 -42.66 21.58 -9.34
N TYR A 281 -43.31 21.56 -8.17
CA TYR A 281 -44.70 22.04 -8.03
C TYR A 281 -44.89 23.36 -7.25
N ASN A 282 -43.83 24.03 -6.82
CA ASN A 282 -43.96 25.22 -5.95
C ASN A 282 -43.65 26.59 -6.59
N ASN A 283 -43.48 26.67 -7.93
CA ASN A 283 -43.20 27.95 -8.61
C ASN A 283 -44.33 28.44 -9.54
N ARG A 284 -45.60 28.24 -9.16
CA ARG A 284 -46.73 28.93 -9.81
C ARG A 284 -47.73 29.42 -8.76
N ARG A 285 -47.42 30.57 -8.16
CA ARG A 285 -48.38 31.55 -7.66
C ARG A 285 -47.70 32.90 -7.59
#